data_AF-A0A9E4D8E4-F1
#
_entry.id   AF-A0A9E4D8E4-F1
#
_cell.length_a   1.000
_cell.length_b   1.000
_cell.length_c   1.000
_cell.angle_alpha   90.00
_cell.angle_beta   90.00
_cell.angle_gamma   90.00
#
_symmetry.space_group_name_H-M   'P 1'
#
loop_
_entity.id
_entity.type
_entity.pdbx_description
1 polymer ?
#
loop_
_entity_poly.entity_id
_entity_poly.type
_entity_poly.pdbx_seq_one_letter_code
_entity_poly.pdbx_strand_id
1 'polypeptide(L)'
;MELSALFPNGYLHYLLGGLLIGAGTALLYIGAGLVGGMSGVYSSVWSWVSRAPHFQQPRIRGGRNWRLVYAGGLLLGAALWLCFGGEAWQTGVKPWQLLLGGFIAGFGARLSNGCTSGHGICGMGSLQLPSFLAVLTFLVTAIATAQLLRAIGIA
;
A
#
# COMPACT_ATOMS: atom_id res chain seq x y z
N MET A 1 4.47 29.04 12.16
CA MET A 1 4.80 27.63 12.42
C MET A 1 5.94 27.28 11.49
N GLU A 2 7.15 27.16 12.02
CA GLU A 2 8.35 26.92 11.21
C GLU A 2 8.26 25.57 10.49
N LEU A 3 8.58 25.53 9.19
CA LEU A 3 8.49 24.30 8.38
C LEU A 3 9.41 23.20 8.93
N SER A 4 10.53 23.61 9.52
CA SER A 4 11.50 22.75 10.21
C SER A 4 10.93 22.09 11.47
N ALA A 5 9.95 22.70 12.13
CA ALA A 5 9.28 22.09 13.28
C ALA A 5 8.32 20.96 12.85
N LEU A 6 7.75 21.05 11.65
CA LEU A 6 6.88 20.01 11.08
C LEU A 6 7.67 18.90 10.40
N PHE A 7 8.79 19.25 9.77
CA PHE A 7 9.62 18.33 9.00
C PHE A 7 11.07 18.40 9.47
N PRO A 8 11.40 17.75 10.60
CA PRO A 8 12.74 17.80 11.19
C PRO A 8 13.83 17.22 10.28
N ASN A 9 13.45 16.32 9.36
CA ASN A 9 14.35 15.70 8.39
C ASN A 9 14.34 16.41 7.02
N GLY A 10 13.74 17.59 6.92
CA GLY A 10 13.49 18.30 5.67
C GLY A 10 12.19 17.89 4.98
N TYR A 11 11.71 18.68 4.02
CA TYR A 11 10.45 18.43 3.30
C TYR A 11 10.65 17.81 1.91
N LEU A 12 11.89 17.86 1.39
CA LEU A 12 12.18 17.58 -0.02
C LEU A 12 11.88 16.13 -0.41
N HIS A 13 12.21 15.16 0.43
CA HIS A 13 11.95 13.74 0.14
C HIS A 13 10.46 13.39 0.13
N TYR A 14 9.65 14.05 0.96
CA TYR A 14 8.19 13.89 0.91
C TYR A 14 7.61 14.43 -0.40
N LEU A 15 8.08 15.60 -0.84
CA LEU A 15 7.65 16.22 -2.09
C LEU A 15 8.07 15.38 -3.30
N LEU A 16 9.35 15.03 -3.40
CA LEU A 16 9.88 14.23 -4.51
C LEU A 16 9.25 12.84 -4.55
N GLY A 17 9.13 12.18 -3.40
CA GLY A 17 8.47 10.87 -3.31
C GLY A 17 7.01 10.94 -3.75
N GLY A 18 6.26 11.94 -3.28
CA GLY A 18 4.87 12.16 -3.68
C GLY A 18 4.72 12.42 -5.18
N LEU A 19 5.57 13.28 -5.76
CA LEU A 19 5.57 13.57 -7.19
C LEU A 19 5.91 12.32 -8.02
N LEU A 20 6.90 11.54 -7.61
CA LEU A 20 7.30 10.30 -8.31
C LEU A 20 6.21 9.23 -8.26
N ILE A 21 5.60 9.02 -7.09
CA ILE A 21 4.48 8.08 -6.93
C ILE A 21 3.29 8.54 -7.78
N GLY A 22 2.92 9.82 -7.69
CA GLY A 22 1.84 10.42 -8.47
C GLY A 22 2.07 10.26 -9.97
N ALA A 23 3.24 10.67 -10.47
CA ALA A 23 3.62 10.52 -11.87
C ALA A 23 3.61 9.05 -12.32
N GLY A 24 4.12 8.13 -11.49
CA GLY A 24 4.09 6.70 -11.78
C GLY A 24 2.67 6.14 -11.91
N THR A 25 1.77 6.51 -11.01
CA THR A 25 0.35 6.10 -11.10
C THR A 25 -0.39 6.75 -12.26
N ALA A 26 -0.10 8.02 -12.57
CA ALA A 26 -0.67 8.71 -13.73
C ALA A 26 -0.20 8.06 -15.04
N LEU A 27 1.09 7.72 -15.16
CA LEU A 27 1.64 7.04 -16.32
C LEU A 27 1.02 5.64 -16.50
N LEU A 28 0.87 4.87 -15.42
CA LEU A 28 0.19 3.58 -15.46
C LEU A 28 -1.25 3.70 -15.97
N TYR A 29 -1.97 4.72 -15.50
CA TYR A 29 -3.36 4.95 -15.91
C TYR A 29 -3.48 5.45 -17.35
N ILE A 30 -2.69 6.45 -17.75
CA ILE A 30 -2.71 7.02 -19.11
C ILE A 30 -2.21 6.00 -20.13
N GLY A 31 -1.13 5.28 -19.82
CA GLY A 31 -0.48 4.35 -20.74
C GLY A 31 -1.20 3.01 -20.88
N ALA A 32 -1.77 2.49 -19.80
CA ALA A 32 -2.35 1.14 -19.79
C ALA A 32 -3.83 1.09 -19.39
N GLY A 33 -4.44 2.21 -18.97
CA GLY A 33 -5.80 2.23 -18.42
C GLY A 33 -5.93 1.48 -17.09
N LEU A 34 -4.81 1.26 -16.39
CA LEU A 34 -4.76 0.44 -15.18
C LEU A 34 -4.69 1.31 -13.92
N VAL A 35 -5.42 0.90 -12.89
CA VAL A 35 -5.40 1.54 -11.57
C VAL A 35 -4.51 0.72 -10.63
N GLY A 36 -3.48 1.36 -10.07
CA GLY A 36 -2.52 0.72 -9.18
C GLY A 36 -3.12 0.36 -7.82
N GLY A 37 -2.86 -0.86 -7.35
CA GLY A 37 -3.29 -1.30 -6.03
C GLY A 37 -2.75 -2.68 -5.64
N MET A 38 -2.28 -2.81 -4.39
CA MET A 38 -1.57 -4.01 -3.94
C MET A 38 -2.46 -5.14 -3.42
N SER A 39 -3.65 -4.83 -2.89
CA SER A 39 -4.56 -5.87 -2.36
C SER A 39 -5.01 -6.88 -3.43
N GLY A 40 -5.01 -6.49 -4.71
CA GLY A 40 -5.34 -7.38 -5.82
C GLY A 40 -4.27 -8.44 -6.13
N VAL A 41 -3.04 -8.26 -5.64
CA VAL A 41 -1.93 -9.21 -5.83
C VAL A 41 -2.26 -10.54 -5.15
N TYR A 42 -2.85 -10.50 -3.96
CA TYR A 42 -3.33 -11.69 -3.24
C TYR A 42 -4.23 -12.55 -4.13
N SER A 43 -5.33 -12.00 -4.64
CA SER A 43 -6.25 -12.73 -5.52
C SER A 43 -5.56 -13.21 -6.81
N SER A 44 -4.58 -12.47 -7.31
CA SER A 44 -3.84 -12.82 -8.53
C SER A 44 -2.95 -14.04 -8.31
N VAL A 45 -2.20 -14.09 -7.20
CA VAL A 45 -1.40 -15.26 -6.81
C VAL A 45 -2.31 -16.47 -6.59
N TRP A 46 -3.38 -16.30 -5.81
CA TRP A 46 -4.31 -17.39 -5.50
C TRP A 46 -5.06 -17.93 -6.72
N SER A 47 -5.22 -17.14 -7.79
CA SER A 47 -5.79 -17.62 -9.06
C SER A 47 -4.95 -18.68 -9.78
N TRP A 48 -3.66 -18.80 -9.46
CA TRP A 48 -2.78 -19.85 -9.99
C TRP A 48 -2.80 -21.11 -9.12
N VAL A 49 -2.94 -20.93 -7.81
CA VAL A 49 -2.78 -22.00 -6.82
C VAL A 49 -4.12 -22.66 -6.49
N SER A 50 -5.21 -21.91 -6.41
CA SER A 50 -6.52 -22.40 -5.99
C SER A 50 -7.51 -22.45 -7.14
N ARG A 51 -8.22 -23.59 -7.23
CA ARG A 51 -9.32 -23.79 -8.19
C ARG A 51 -10.68 -23.30 -7.68
N ALA A 52 -10.74 -22.65 -6.51
CA ALA A 52 -11.99 -22.17 -5.97
C ALA A 52 -12.67 -21.16 -6.94
N PRO A 53 -14.01 -21.20 -7.09
CA PRO A 53 -14.72 -20.35 -8.06
C PRO A 53 -14.42 -18.86 -7.90
N HIS A 54 -14.19 -18.40 -6.67
CA HIS A 54 -13.84 -17.01 -6.37
C HIS A 54 -12.55 -16.56 -7.08
N PHE A 55 -11.48 -17.36 -7.04
CA PHE A 55 -10.19 -16.99 -7.63
C PHE A 55 -10.11 -17.21 -9.14
N GLN A 56 -11.03 -18.01 -9.69
CA GLN A 56 -11.09 -18.32 -11.11
C GLN A 56 -11.96 -17.35 -11.92
N GLN A 57 -12.49 -16.30 -11.30
CA GLN A 57 -13.27 -15.28 -11.98
C GLN A 57 -12.48 -14.63 -13.13
N PRO A 58 -13.11 -14.39 -14.30
CA PRO A 58 -12.43 -13.80 -15.46
C PRO A 58 -11.73 -12.47 -15.16
N ARG A 59 -12.33 -11.63 -14.31
CA ARG A 59 -11.76 -10.35 -13.85
C ARG A 59 -10.41 -10.52 -13.13
N ILE A 60 -10.26 -11.57 -12.32
CA ILE A 60 -9.02 -11.83 -11.58
C ILE A 60 -7.99 -12.43 -12.53
N ARG A 61 -8.40 -13.42 -13.34
CA ARG A 61 -7.48 -14.10 -14.26
C ARG A 61 -6.94 -13.21 -15.37
N GLY A 62 -7.78 -12.32 -15.93
CA GLY A 62 -7.34 -11.35 -16.93
C GLY A 62 -6.36 -10.31 -16.35
N GLY A 63 -6.49 -9.98 -15.07
CA GLY A 63 -5.64 -8.99 -14.40
C GLY A 63 -4.41 -9.55 -13.68
N ARG A 64 -4.22 -10.87 -13.61
CA ARG A 64 -3.23 -11.47 -12.70
C ARG A 64 -1.78 -11.13 -13.07
N ASN A 65 -1.45 -11.12 -14.36
CA ASN A 65 -0.07 -10.91 -14.82
C ASN A 65 0.40 -9.48 -14.53
N TRP A 66 -0.39 -8.46 -14.90
CA TRP A 66 0.02 -7.07 -14.69
C TRP A 66 0.14 -6.72 -13.21
N ARG A 67 -0.70 -7.29 -12.34
CA ARG A 67 -0.62 -7.06 -10.89
C ARG A 67 0.67 -7.63 -10.30
N LEU A 68 1.13 -8.77 -10.82
CA LEU A 68 2.43 -9.34 -10.44
C LEU A 68 3.59 -8.51 -10.99
N VAL A 69 3.49 -8.00 -12.22
CA VAL A 69 4.48 -7.06 -12.77
C VAL A 69 4.53 -5.78 -11.94
N TYR A 70 3.39 -5.24 -11.55
CA TYR A 70 3.28 -4.05 -10.69
C TYR A 70 3.93 -4.30 -9.32
N ALA A 71 3.59 -5.42 -8.66
CA ALA A 71 4.21 -5.82 -7.40
C ALA A 71 5.73 -6.03 -7.55
N GLY A 72 6.15 -6.69 -8.63
CA GLY A 72 7.55 -6.89 -8.97
C GLY A 72 8.30 -5.59 -9.19
N GLY A 73 7.67 -4.59 -9.83
CA GLY A 73 8.23 -3.25 -10.00
C GLY A 73 8.45 -2.52 -8.67
N LEU A 74 7.53 -2.65 -7.70
CA LEU A 74 7.71 -2.09 -6.37
C LEU A 74 8.86 -2.78 -5.60
N LEU A 75 8.94 -4.12 -5.69
CA LEU A 75 10.03 -4.89 -5.09
C LEU A 75 11.38 -4.54 -5.73
N LEU A 76 11.40 -4.37 -7.06
CA LEU A 76 12.59 -3.95 -7.80
C LEU A 76 13.02 -2.54 -7.37
N GLY A 77 12.08 -1.59 -7.23
CA GLY A 77 12.37 -0.25 -6.72
C GLY A 77 13.02 -0.28 -5.33
N ALA A 78 12.48 -1.10 -4.42
CA ALA A 78 13.09 -1.30 -3.10
C ALA A 78 14.47 -1.96 -3.18
N ALA A 79 14.68 -2.93 -4.07
CA ALA A 79 15.98 -3.57 -4.26
C ALA A 79 17.02 -2.58 -4.83
N LEU A 80 16.65 -1.77 -5.81
CA LEU A 80 17.51 -0.73 -6.37
C LEU A 80 17.90 0.29 -5.29
N TRP A 81 16.95 0.72 -4.44
CA TRP A 81 17.25 1.61 -3.32
C TRP A 81 18.40 1.04 -2.45
N LEU A 82 18.33 -0.23 -2.08
CA LEU A 82 19.38 -0.90 -1.30
C LEU A 82 20.71 -0.98 -2.07
N CYS A 83 20.69 -1.25 -3.37
CA CYS A 83 21.89 -1.31 -4.21
C CYS A 83 22.60 0.05 -4.36
N PHE A 84 21.87 1.16 -4.26
CA PHE A 84 22.42 2.52 -4.38
C PHE A 84 22.76 3.16 -3.03
N GLY A 85 22.98 2.34 -1.99
CA GLY A 85 23.40 2.81 -0.66
C GLY A 85 22.26 3.29 0.23
N GLY A 86 21.02 2.98 -0.14
CA GLY A 86 19.86 3.20 0.72
C GLY A 86 19.89 2.28 1.94
N GLU A 87 19.53 2.81 3.10
CA GLU A 87 19.49 2.03 4.33
C GLU A 87 18.28 1.08 4.34
N ALA A 88 18.50 -0.15 4.81
CA ALA A 88 17.42 -1.09 5.07
C ALA A 88 16.67 -0.68 6.33
N TRP A 89 15.35 -0.53 6.21
CA TRP A 89 14.50 -0.27 7.37
C TRP A 89 14.52 -1.47 8.34
N GLN A 90 15.01 -1.26 9.56
CA GLN A 90 14.95 -2.24 10.63
C GLN A 90 13.78 -1.91 11.56
N THR A 91 13.04 -2.94 11.96
CA THR A 91 11.95 -2.82 12.94
C THR A 91 12.30 -3.62 14.20
N GLY A 92 12.08 -3.01 15.37
CA GLY A 92 12.20 -3.71 16.66
C GLY A 92 11.01 -4.61 17.00
N VAL A 93 10.01 -4.69 16.11
CA VAL A 93 8.77 -5.45 16.32
C VAL A 93 9.02 -6.95 16.12
N LYS A 94 8.48 -7.79 17.01
CA LYS A 94 8.69 -9.24 16.95
C LYS A 94 8.02 -9.84 15.70
N PRO A 95 8.60 -10.88 15.06
CA PRO A 95 8.06 -11.46 13.83
C PRO A 95 6.59 -11.90 13.91
N TRP A 96 6.15 -12.44 15.06
CA TRP A 96 4.77 -12.88 15.24
C TRP A 96 3.77 -11.70 15.22
N GLN A 97 4.18 -10.52 15.71
CA GLN A 97 3.36 -9.30 15.68
C GLN A 97 3.22 -8.78 14.25
N LEU A 98 4.30 -8.84 13.47
CA LEU A 98 4.27 -8.51 12.05
C LEU A 98 3.34 -9.46 11.27
N LEU A 99 3.40 -10.76 11.56
CA LEU A 99 2.53 -11.75 10.94
C LEU A 99 1.05 -11.48 11.28
N LEU A 100 0.74 -11.29 12.56
CA LEU A 100 -0.63 -11.02 13.01
C LEU A 100 -1.15 -9.69 12.46
N GLY A 101 -0.35 -8.63 12.53
CA GLY A 101 -0.69 -7.31 11.99
C GLY A 101 -0.89 -7.34 10.47
N GLY A 102 -0.02 -8.05 9.75
CA GLY A 102 -0.15 -8.26 8.32
C GLY A 102 -1.41 -9.02 7.93
N PHE A 103 -1.79 -10.05 8.71
CA PHE A 103 -3.04 -10.77 8.51
C PHE A 103 -4.26 -9.88 8.72
N ILE A 104 -4.32 -9.14 9.84
CA ILE A 104 -5.43 -8.23 10.16
C ILE A 104 -5.54 -7.12 9.10
N ALA A 105 -4.43 -6.49 8.73
CA ALA A 105 -4.39 -5.43 7.71
C ALA A 105 -4.79 -5.98 6.33
N GLY A 106 -4.34 -7.19 5.97
CA GLY A 106 -4.70 -7.86 4.74
C GLY A 106 -6.19 -8.19 4.67
N PHE A 107 -6.76 -8.70 5.76
CA PHE A 107 -8.20 -8.94 5.88
C PHE A 107 -9.00 -7.63 5.76
N GLY A 108 -8.58 -6.58 6.48
CA GLY A 108 -9.20 -5.26 6.40
C GLY A 108 -9.19 -4.69 4.97
N ALA A 109 -8.06 -4.78 4.26
CA ALA A 109 -7.95 -4.33 2.88
C ALA A 109 -8.86 -5.10 1.90
N ARG A 110 -9.24 -6.34 2.23
CA ARG A 110 -10.23 -7.10 1.47
C ARG A 110 -11.65 -6.66 1.80
N LEU A 111 -11.94 -6.42 3.09
CA LEU A 111 -13.24 -5.93 3.53
C LEU A 111 -13.58 -4.55 2.94
N SER A 112 -12.60 -3.66 2.82
CA SER A 112 -12.75 -2.35 2.17
C SER A 112 -12.73 -2.39 0.65
N ASN A 113 -12.54 -3.56 0.03
CA ASN A 113 -12.37 -3.73 -1.41
C ASN A 113 -11.20 -2.91 -2.01
N GLY A 114 -10.17 -2.63 -1.20
CA GLY A 114 -9.04 -1.80 -1.58
C GLY A 114 -8.07 -1.57 -0.42
N CYS A 115 -6.81 -1.32 -0.73
CA CYS A 115 -5.77 -0.98 0.26
C CYS A 115 -5.48 0.52 0.26
N THR A 116 -4.55 0.96 1.12
CA THR A 116 -4.12 2.36 1.21
C THR A 116 -3.57 2.91 -0.11
N SER A 117 -2.88 2.10 -0.93
CA SER A 117 -2.44 2.56 -2.26
C SER A 117 -3.60 2.72 -3.25
N GLY A 118 -4.58 1.82 -3.21
CA GLY A 118 -5.76 1.87 -4.08
C GLY A 118 -6.70 3.02 -3.73
N HIS A 119 -7.15 3.11 -2.47
CA HIS A 119 -8.02 4.20 -2.03
C HIS A 119 -7.27 5.51 -1.85
N GLY A 120 -6.07 5.46 -1.26
CA GLY A 120 -5.32 6.66 -0.91
C GLY A 120 -4.68 7.36 -2.09
N ILE A 121 -3.91 6.63 -2.91
CA ILE A 121 -3.22 7.27 -4.05
C ILE A 121 -4.19 7.44 -5.21
N CYS A 122 -4.69 6.33 -5.77
CA CYS A 122 -5.50 6.38 -6.99
C CYS A 122 -6.93 6.87 -6.73
N GLY A 123 -7.56 6.41 -5.65
CA GLY A 123 -8.95 6.71 -5.32
C GLY A 123 -9.17 8.18 -4.94
N MET A 124 -8.34 8.74 -4.05
CA MET A 124 -8.38 10.17 -3.73
C MET A 124 -7.94 11.03 -4.92
N GLY A 125 -6.92 10.59 -5.68
CA GLY A 125 -6.50 11.27 -6.91
C GLY A 125 -7.61 11.34 -7.97
N SER A 126 -8.55 10.38 -7.95
CA SER A 126 -9.74 10.36 -8.82
C SER A 126 -10.98 10.99 -8.17
N LEU A 127 -10.82 11.71 -7.04
CA LEU A 127 -11.87 12.41 -6.31
C LEU A 127 -13.06 11.52 -5.89
N GLN A 128 -12.80 10.25 -5.58
CA GLN A 128 -13.84 9.32 -5.16
C GLN A 128 -14.18 9.49 -3.68
N LEU A 129 -15.41 9.91 -3.38
CA LEU A 129 -15.91 10.05 -2.01
C LEU A 129 -15.78 8.77 -1.16
N PRO A 130 -16.11 7.55 -1.68
CA PRO A 130 -15.91 6.32 -0.90
C PRO A 130 -14.45 6.08 -0.51
N SER A 131 -13.51 6.45 -1.38
CA SER A 131 -12.07 6.32 -1.12
C SER A 131 -11.60 7.32 -0.06
N PHE A 132 -12.14 8.54 -0.06
CA PHE A 132 -11.87 9.52 0.99
C PHE A 132 -12.33 9.02 2.36
N LEU A 133 -13.55 8.49 2.45
CA LEU A 133 -14.07 7.91 3.70
C LEU A 133 -13.24 6.71 4.16
N ALA A 134 -12.86 5.81 3.24
CA ALA A 134 -12.02 4.66 3.57
C ALA A 134 -10.66 5.09 4.15
N VAL A 135 -10.01 6.10 3.55
CA VAL A 135 -8.72 6.63 4.03
C VAL A 135 -8.85 7.26 5.40
N LEU A 136 -9.91 8.04 5.65
CA LEU A 136 -10.17 8.60 6.97
C LEU A 136 -10.33 7.50 8.03
N THR A 137 -11.12 6.46 7.72
CA THR A 137 -11.27 5.31 8.63
C THR A 137 -9.94 4.63 8.89
N PHE A 138 -9.14 4.35 7.85
CA PHE A 138 -7.82 3.73 8.00
C PHE A 138 -6.90 4.56 8.88
N LEU A 139 -6.88 5.88 8.69
CA LEU A 139 -6.02 6.79 9.44
C LEU A 139 -6.44 6.85 10.92
N VAL A 140 -7.74 7.02 11.19
CA VAL A 140 -8.27 7.05 12.57
C VAL A 140 -7.99 5.74 13.29
N THR A 141 -8.27 4.60 12.65
CA THR A 141 -7.99 3.29 13.23
C THR A 141 -6.50 3.10 13.48
N ALA A 142 -5.63 3.44 12.52
CA ALA A 142 -4.19 3.32 12.69
C ALA A 142 -3.65 4.17 13.85
N ILE A 143 -4.11 5.42 13.97
CA ILE A 143 -3.74 6.29 15.09
C ILE A 143 -4.22 5.70 16.42
N ALA A 144 -5.50 5.29 16.50
CA ALA A 144 -6.06 4.69 17.70
C ALA A 144 -5.31 3.42 18.13
N THR A 145 -5.00 2.53 17.17
CA THR A 145 -4.22 1.31 17.44
C THR A 145 -2.80 1.65 17.88
N ALA A 146 -2.12 2.60 17.24
CA ALA A 146 -0.76 3.01 17.64
C ALA A 146 -0.73 3.56 19.07
N GLN A 147 -1.68 4.43 19.42
CA GLN A 147 -1.78 4.98 20.78
C GLN A 147 -2.13 3.91 21.81
N LEU A 148 -3.01 2.97 21.47
CA LEU A 148 -3.35 1.86 22.35
C LEU A 148 -2.14 0.97 22.62
N LEU A 149 -1.41 0.54 21.58
CA LEU A 149 -0.23 -0.31 21.70
C LEU A 149 0.88 0.36 22.53
N ARG A 150 1.05 1.68 22.36
CA ARG A 150 1.94 2.49 23.17
C ARG A 150 1.50 2.55 24.64
N ALA A 151 0.21 2.75 24.88
CA ALA A 151 -0.34 2.84 26.24
C ALA A 151 -0.18 1.53 27.04
N ILE A 152 -0.22 0.38 26.37
CA ILE A 152 -0.02 -0.94 26.99
C ILE A 152 1.45 -1.43 26.98
N GLY A 153 2.39 -0.57 26.57
CA GLY A 153 3.83 -0.83 26.63
C GLY A 153 4.34 -1.87 25.62
N ILE A 154 3.60 -2.11 24.54
CA ILE A 154 4.02 -3.02 23.45
C ILE A 154 4.86 -2.27 22.40
N ALA A 155 4.67 -0.96 22.27
CA ALA A 155 5.34 -0.08 21.31
C ALA A 155 6.00 1.12 22.00
#